data_AF-A0A2G9MGS6-F1
#
_entry.id   AF-A0A2G9MGS6-F1
#
_cell.length_a   1.000
_cell.length_b   1.000
_cell.length_c   1.000
_cell.angle_alpha   90.00
_cell.angle_beta   90.00
_cell.angle_gamma   90.00
#
_symmetry.space_group_name_H-M   'P 1'
#
loop_
_entity.id
_entity.type
_entity.pdbx_description
1 polymer ?
#
loop_
_entity_poly.entity_id
_entity_poly.type
_entity_poly.pdbx_seq_one_letter_code
_entity_poly.pdbx_strand_id
1 'polypeptide(L)' 'MNSLMFVPFMFVFVLLAVAIAVFVFWIVMLVDALQRRFKGKNEKLLWVLVLIFASWIGAIIYYFLVYNKK' A
#
# COMPACT_ATOMS: atom_id res chain seq x y z
N MET A 1 11.28 -14.06 35.97
CA MET A 1 10.40 -13.98 34.78
C MET A 1 11.26 -13.72 33.57
N ASN A 2 11.40 -14.71 32.70
CA ASN A 2 12.49 -14.80 31.72
C ASN A 2 12.35 -13.72 30.64
N SER A 3 13.42 -12.98 30.37
CA SER A 3 13.55 -12.02 29.25
C SER A 3 13.21 -12.63 27.89
N LEU A 4 13.33 -13.95 27.75
CA LEU A 4 12.90 -14.76 26.60
C LEU A 4 11.40 -14.59 26.22
N MET A 5 10.52 -14.25 27.17
CA MET A 5 9.09 -14.05 26.88
C MET A 5 8.78 -12.67 26.27
N PHE A 6 9.66 -11.68 26.43
CA PHE A 6 9.44 -10.31 25.92
C PHE A 6 9.82 -10.13 24.45
N VAL A 7 10.83 -10.88 23.98
CA VAL A 7 11.32 -10.83 22.59
C VAL A 7 10.22 -11.15 21.54
N PRO A 8 9.43 -12.24 21.67
CA PRO A 8 8.39 -12.53 20.68
C PRO A 8 7.26 -11.48 20.70
N PHE A 9 6.94 -10.92 21.87
CA PHE A 9 5.91 -9.89 21.99
C PHE A 9 6.31 -8.60 21.27
N MET A 10 7.56 -8.18 21.42
CA MET A 10 8.10 -7.00 20.73
C MET A 10 8.14 -7.21 19.20
N PHE A 11 8.50 -8.41 18.74
CA PHE A 11 8.52 -8.75 17.32
C PHE A 11 7.12 -8.68 16.68
N VAL A 12 6.10 -9.21 17.36
CA VAL A 12 4.71 -9.13 16.89
C VAL A 12 4.24 -7.69 16.79
N PHE A 13 4.59 -6.84 17.76
CA PHE A 13 4.21 -5.43 17.74
C PHE A 13 4.83 -4.66 16.57
N VAL A 14 6.10 -4.93 16.26
CA VAL A 14 6.79 -4.35 15.09
C VAL A 14 6.15 -4.83 13.79
N LEU A 15 5.88 -6.14 13.67
CA LEU A 15 5.20 -6.68 12.49
C LEU A 15 3.82 -6.06 12.27
N LEU A 16 3.05 -5.86 13.35
CA LEU A 16 1.74 -5.22 13.28
C LEU A 16 1.85 -3.77 12.80
N ALA A 17 2.80 -3.01 13.35
CA ALA A 17 3.05 -1.63 12.92
C ALA A 17 3.42 -1.55 11.43
N VAL A 18 4.28 -2.45 10.95
CA VAL A 18 4.66 -2.52 9.53
C VAL A 18 3.46 -2.90 8.66
N ALA A 19 2.67 -3.89 9.07
CA ALA A 19 1.47 -4.31 8.34
C ALA A 19 0.46 -3.15 8.20
N ILE A 20 0.24 -2.38 9.28
CA ILE A 20 -0.61 -1.19 9.25
C ILE A 20 -0.03 -0.14 8.31
N ALA A 21 1.28 0.13 8.37
CA ALA A 21 1.92 1.09 7.48
C ALA A 21 1.78 0.71 5.99
N VAL A 22 1.99 -0.56 5.65
CA VAL A 22 1.80 -1.07 4.29
C VAL A 22 0.34 -0.96 3.85
N PHE A 23 -0.60 -1.25 4.75
CA PHE A 23 -2.04 -1.14 4.46
C PHE A 23 -2.45 0.32 4.23
N VAL A 24 -2.03 1.24 5.08
CA VAL A 24 -2.27 2.68 4.92
C VAL A 24 -1.67 3.18 3.61
N PHE A 25 -0.42 2.81 3.30
CA PHE A 25 0.24 3.15 2.05
C PHE A 25 -0.58 2.69 0.83
N TRP A 26 -1.05 1.45 0.84
CA TRP A 26 -1.88 0.91 -0.23
C TRP A 26 -3.19 1.71 -0.41
N ILE A 27 -3.89 2.03 0.68
CA ILE A 27 -5.11 2.84 0.63
C ILE A 27 -4.84 4.24 0.07
N VAL A 28 -3.75 4.89 0.47
CA VAL A 28 -3.38 6.21 -0.07
C VAL A 28 -3.19 6.17 -1.58
N MET A 29 -2.55 5.13 -2.11
CA MET A 29 -2.39 4.96 -3.57
C MET A 29 -3.73 4.74 -4.28
N LEU A 30 -4.65 3.98 -3.66
CA LEU A 30 -6.01 3.80 -4.18
C LEU A 30 -6.79 5.12 -4.21
N VAL A 31 -6.70 5.92 -3.15
CA VAL A 31 -7.34 7.25 -3.09
C VAL A 31 -6.75 8.18 -4.14
N ASP A 32 -5.43 8.21 -4.31
CA ASP A 32 -4.78 9.02 -5.37
C ASP A 32 -5.26 8.59 -6.76
N ALA A 33 -5.32 7.28 -7.05
CA ALA A 33 -5.85 6.76 -8.31
C ALA A 33 -7.33 7.14 -8.52
N LEU A 34 -8.13 7.23 -7.46
CA LEU A 34 -9.53 7.64 -7.59
C LEU A 34 -9.70 9.15 -7.79
N GLN A 35 -8.81 9.97 -7.23
CA GLN A 35 -8.88 11.43 -7.33
C GLN A 35 -8.18 11.97 -8.58
N ARG A 36 -7.20 11.26 -9.13
CA ARG A 36 -6.44 11.70 -10.28
C ARG A 36 -7.28 11.73 -11.56
N ARG A 37 -7.12 12.80 -12.34
CA ARG A 37 -7.68 12.92 -13.69
C ARG A 37 -6.73 12.29 -14.70
N PHE A 38 -6.98 11.04 -15.05
CA PHE A 38 -6.28 10.37 -16.13
C PHE A 38 -6.76 10.91 -17.49
N LYS A 39 -5.84 10.98 -18.46
CA LYS A 39 -6.16 11.40 -19.83
C LYS A 39 -6.82 10.27 -20.62
N GLY A 40 -6.44 9.02 -20.35
CA GLY A 40 -7.04 7.84 -20.96
C GLY A 40 -8.40 7.49 -20.36
N LYS A 41 -9.40 7.27 -21.22
CA LYS A 41 -10.78 6.90 -20.85
C LYS A 41 -10.86 5.71 -19.88
N ASN A 42 -9.97 4.73 -20.02
CA ASN A 42 -9.95 3.49 -19.22
C ASN A 42 -8.77 3.40 -18.25
N GLU A 43 -7.87 4.37 -18.26
CA GLU A 43 -6.60 4.31 -17.53
C GLU A 43 -6.83 4.36 -16.00
N LYS A 44 -7.81 5.17 -15.57
CA LYS A 44 -8.28 5.18 -14.18
C LYS A 44 -8.74 3.80 -13.72
N LEU A 45 -9.57 3.15 -14.53
CA LEU A 45 -10.19 1.88 -14.20
C LEU A 45 -9.13 0.76 -14.16
N LEU A 46 -8.17 0.78 -15.09
CA LEU A 46 -7.02 -0.13 -15.09
C LEU A 46 -6.18 -0.01 -13.81
N TRP A 47 -5.80 1.21 -13.42
CA TRP A 47 -5.00 1.42 -12.21
C TRP A 47 -5.73 1.02 -10.93
N VAL A 48 -7.02 1.32 -10.84
CA VAL A 48 -7.86 0.87 -9.72
C VAL A 48 -7.95 -0.66 -9.68
N LEU A 49 -8.12 -1.33 -10.83
CA LEU A 49 -8.11 -2.80 -10.91
C LEU A 49 -6.76 -3.38 -10.45
N VAL A 50 -5.65 -2.83 -10.94
CA VAL A 50 -4.31 -3.26 -10.54
C VAL A 50 -4.10 -3.07 -9.04
N LEU A 51 -4.52 -1.94 -8.48
CA LEU A 51 -4.41 -1.68 -7.04
C LEU A 51 -5.25 -2.67 -6.21
N ILE A 52 -6.45 -3.04 -6.67
CA ILE A 52 -7.31 -4.00 -5.96
C ILE A 52 -6.76 -5.42 -6.07
N PHE A 53 -6.43 -5.90 -7.27
CA PHE A 53 -5.99 -7.29 -7.48
C PHE A 53 -4.55 -7.54 -7.06
N ALA A 54 -3.63 -6.60 -7.27
CA ALA A 54 -2.24 -6.73 -6.89
C ALA A 54 -1.93 -6.18 -5.49
N SER A 55 -2.91 -5.59 -4.79
CA SER A 55 -2.79 -5.09 -3.42
C SER A 55 -1.52 -4.23 -3.23
N TRP A 56 -0.71 -4.52 -2.21
CA TRP A 56 0.52 -3.81 -1.88
C TRP A 56 1.54 -3.76 -3.04
N ILE A 57 1.65 -4.82 -3.85
CA ILE A 57 2.53 -4.85 -5.04
C ILE A 57 2.01 -3.84 -6.07
N GLY A 58 0.69 -3.80 -6.29
CA GLY A 58 0.04 -2.81 -7.14
C GLY A 58 0.30 -1.38 -6.67
N ALA A 59 0.29 -1.13 -5.36
CA ALA A 59 0.59 0.20 -4.81
C ALA A 59 2.05 0.61 -5.02
N ILE A 60 3.01 -0.31 -4.90
CA ILE A 60 4.42 -0.03 -5.19
C ILE A 60 4.59 0.35 -6.67
N ILE A 61 4.00 -0.44 -7.58
CA ILE A 61 4.06 -0.17 -9.02
C ILE A 61 3.41 1.17 -9.36
N TYR A 62 2.20 1.42 -8.83
CA TYR A 62 1.49 2.68 -8.99
C TYR A 62 2.32 3.85 -8.47
N TYR A 63 2.97 3.71 -7.32
CA TYR A 63 3.81 4.75 -6.74
C TYR A 63 4.95 5.16 -7.70
N PHE A 64 5.69 4.20 -8.23
CA PHE A 64 6.82 4.50 -9.11
C PHE A 64 6.40 5.00 -10.51
N LEU A 65 5.36 4.41 -11.10
CA LEU A 65 4.95 4.72 -12.47
C LEU A 65 4.02 5.92 -12.58
N VAL A 66 3.18 6.14 -11.56
CA VAL A 66 2.09 7.11 -11.60
C VAL A 66 2.36 8.21 -10.59
N TYR A 67 2.45 7.89 -9.29
CA TYR A 67 2.55 8.89 -8.24
C TYR A 67 3.81 9.77 -8.35
N ASN A 68 4.97 9.17 -8.62
CA ASN A 68 6.25 9.88 -8.77
C ASN A 68 6.35 10.73 -10.06
N LYS A 69 5.40 10.58 -10.98
CA LYS A 69 5.30 11.34 -12.25
C LYS A 69 4.34 12.54 -12.12
N LYS A 70 3.95 12.93 -10.91
CA LYS A 70 3.20 14.18 -10.71
C LYS A 70 4.01 15.39 -11.13
#